data_AF-A0A554X9F6-F1
#
_entry.id   AF-A0A554X9F6-F1
#
_cell.length_a   1.000
_cell.length_b   1.000
_cell.length_c   1.000
_cell.angle_alpha   90.00
_cell.angle_beta   90.00
_cell.angle_gamma   90.00
#
_symmetry.space_group_name_H-M   'P 1'
#
loop_
_entity.id
_entity.type
_entity.pdbx_description
1 polymer ?
#
loop_
_entity_poly.entity_id
_entity_poly.type
_entity_poly.pdbx_seq_one_letter_code
_entity_poly.pdbx_strand_id
1 'polypeptide(L)'
;MRPNAGFFHLWPDYRPWALGVAMLIGGLGFFIAETGWADSLMLGLGMAVLGFIAMLMGYPLYFLIRTAIDTVAAWLPGKPEKARAPAAVSPIDTAATRRKPPASAPASPGFGVRIAAPSAPVRVEPDTRVTVLPGVRWLAERMRVWRERIASRKPVGSPTAWGCVEEAAAALEHGLRPAIQRLASELTALSSAAMSVKEGEAMPEIAAARFEAALEHWRAIDAALRARTFAHSMLGDRLVTDILTAIEQRLVRTFDTYIRLANGPRQALRWADGGGQVAIEVDFDCAREVAAFAQWAETQARTQRKSSFWWLVGAFAVGYWLGDD
;
A
#
# COMPACT_ATOMS: atom_id res chain seq x y z
N MET A 1 -0.66 -14.53 28.06
CA MET A 1 -1.57 -15.47 27.37
C MET A 1 -1.41 -15.26 25.87
N ARG A 2 -0.76 -16.20 25.17
CA ARG A 2 -0.68 -16.14 23.69
C ARG A 2 -2.07 -16.52 23.13
N PRO A 3 -2.55 -15.86 22.07
CA PRO A 3 -3.84 -16.19 21.47
C PRO A 3 -3.80 -17.65 21.03
N ASN A 4 -4.88 -18.40 21.33
CA ASN A 4 -5.07 -19.78 20.91
C ASN A 4 -4.87 -19.85 19.39
N ALA A 5 -3.70 -20.30 18.94
CA ALA A 5 -3.46 -20.63 17.55
C ALA A 5 -4.41 -21.79 17.23
N GLY A 6 -5.45 -21.51 16.45
CA GLY A 6 -6.49 -22.50 16.14
C GLY A 6 -5.90 -23.74 15.48
N PHE A 7 -6.64 -24.85 15.57
CA PHE A 7 -6.30 -26.16 15.01
C PHE A 7 -5.78 -26.11 13.55
N PHE A 8 -6.16 -25.10 12.77
CA PHE A 8 -5.77 -24.92 11.36
C PHE A 8 -4.51 -24.07 11.12
N HIS A 9 -3.82 -23.56 12.15
CA HIS A 9 -2.63 -22.72 11.94
C HIS A 9 -1.48 -23.46 11.22
N LEU A 10 -1.39 -24.78 11.38
CA LEU A 10 -0.37 -25.63 10.73
C LEU A 10 -0.81 -26.17 9.36
N TRP A 11 -2.01 -25.84 8.90
CA TRP A 11 -2.55 -26.29 7.62
C TRP A 11 -1.71 -25.85 6.41
N PRO A 12 -1.20 -24.60 6.32
CA PRO A 12 -0.37 -24.17 5.19
C PRO A 12 0.90 -25.01 5.02
N ASP A 13 1.50 -25.47 6.13
CA ASP A 13 2.71 -26.28 6.13
C ASP A 13 2.44 -27.75 5.80
N TYR A 14 1.26 -28.27 6.15
CA TYR A 14 0.87 -29.67 5.91
C TYR A 14 0.31 -29.90 4.49
N ARG A 15 -0.42 -28.92 3.94
CA ARG A 15 -0.98 -28.93 2.57
C ARG A 15 -0.03 -29.46 1.48
N PRO A 16 1.23 -28.99 1.34
CA PRO A 16 2.10 -29.45 0.27
C PRO A 16 2.48 -30.92 0.43
N TRP A 17 2.62 -31.41 1.66
CA TRP A 17 2.89 -32.82 1.95
C TRP A 17 1.68 -33.71 1.63
N ALA A 18 0.48 -33.28 2.04
CA ALA A 18 -0.76 -33.98 1.71
C ALA A 18 -0.96 -34.10 0.19
N LEU A 19 -0.71 -33.03 -0.56
CA LEU A 19 -0.77 -33.03 -2.02
C LEU A 19 0.33 -33.89 -2.65
N GLY A 20 1.56 -33.82 -2.14
CA GLY A 20 2.68 -34.61 -2.65
C GLY A 20 2.45 -36.12 -2.50
N VAL A 21 1.94 -36.55 -1.34
CA VAL A 21 1.64 -37.97 -1.09
C VAL A 21 0.42 -38.42 -1.89
N ALA A 22 -0.62 -37.59 -2.01
CA ALA A 22 -1.77 -37.90 -2.87
C ALA A 22 -1.36 -38.08 -4.34
N MET A 23 -0.48 -37.22 -4.86
CA MET A 23 0.07 -37.35 -6.22
C MET A 23 0.93 -38.60 -6.37
N LEU A 24 1.72 -38.96 -5.37
CA LEU A 24 2.55 -40.17 -5.41
C LEU A 24 1.68 -41.44 -5.42
N ILE A 25 0.65 -41.50 -4.57
CA ILE A 25 -0.31 -42.60 -4.52
C ILE A 25 -1.08 -42.68 -5.84
N GLY A 26 -1.51 -41.54 -6.39
CA GLY A 26 -2.19 -41.49 -7.69
C GLY A 26 -1.31 -41.93 -8.86
N GLY A 27 -0.05 -41.51 -8.87
CA GLY A 27 0.93 -41.98 -9.85
C GLY A 27 1.18 -43.48 -9.75
N LEU A 28 1.27 -44.03 -8.53
CA LEU A 28 1.39 -45.46 -8.32
C LEU A 28 0.18 -46.21 -8.87
N GLY A 29 -1.04 -45.71 -8.61
CA GLY A 29 -2.27 -46.27 -9.17
C GLY A 29 -2.27 -46.25 -10.70
N PHE A 30 -1.79 -45.17 -11.31
CA PHE A 30 -1.67 -45.06 -12.76
C PHE A 30 -0.74 -46.13 -13.37
N PHE A 31 0.37 -46.48 -12.70
CA PHE A 31 1.32 -47.47 -13.20
C PHE A 31 0.97 -48.93 -12.86
N ILE A 32 0.06 -49.17 -11.91
CA ILE A 32 -0.37 -50.52 -11.51
C ILE A 32 -1.51 -51.05 -12.40
N ALA A 33 -2.24 -50.16 -13.07
CA ALA A 33 -3.29 -50.57 -13.99
C ALA A 33 -2.69 -51.24 -15.24
N GLU A 34 -2.94 -52.54 -15.41
CA GLU A 34 -2.49 -53.31 -16.57
C GLU A 34 -3.43 -53.15 -17.79
N THR A 35 -4.56 -52.47 -17.64
CA THR A 35 -5.52 -52.19 -18.72
C THR A 35 -5.40 -50.75 -19.22
N GLY A 36 -6.00 -50.48 -20.39
CA GLY A 36 -5.74 -49.31 -21.24
C GLY A 36 -5.67 -47.94 -20.56
N TRP A 37 -5.17 -46.96 -21.30
CA TRP A 37 -4.79 -45.63 -20.78
C TRP A 37 -5.91 -44.90 -20.00
N ALA A 38 -7.17 -45.11 -20.38
CA ALA A 38 -8.34 -44.52 -19.70
C ALA A 38 -8.58 -45.14 -18.31
N ASP A 39 -8.47 -46.46 -18.18
CA ASP A 39 -8.65 -47.18 -16.91
C ASP A 39 -7.53 -46.84 -15.93
N SER A 40 -6.30 -46.73 -16.45
CA SER A 40 -5.12 -46.30 -15.69
C SER A 40 -5.29 -44.91 -15.10
N LEU A 41 -5.87 -43.99 -15.88
CA LEU A 41 -6.12 -42.62 -15.44
C LEU A 41 -7.21 -42.55 -14.37
N MET A 42 -8.30 -43.30 -14.54
CA MET A 42 -9.39 -43.38 -13.55
C MET A 42 -8.92 -44.01 -12.25
N LEU A 43 -8.15 -45.11 -12.32
CA LEU A 43 -7.59 -45.75 -11.13
C LEU A 43 -6.60 -44.83 -10.41
N GLY A 44 -5.73 -44.15 -11.16
CA GLY A 44 -4.79 -43.16 -10.61
C GLY A 44 -5.49 -41.98 -9.95
N LEU A 45 -6.56 -41.45 -10.56
CA LEU A 45 -7.35 -40.37 -9.98
C LEU A 45 -8.08 -40.81 -8.70
N GLY A 46 -8.70 -42.00 -8.72
CA GLY A 46 -9.37 -42.57 -7.55
C GLY A 46 -8.41 -42.79 -6.38
N MET A 47 -7.22 -43.34 -6.66
CA MET A 47 -6.14 -43.51 -5.69
C MET A 47 -5.62 -42.18 -5.14
N ALA A 48 -5.48 -41.14 -5.99
CA ALA A 48 -5.06 -39.82 -5.55
C ALA A 48 -6.07 -39.17 -4.60
N VAL A 49 -7.37 -39.25 -4.93
CA VAL A 49 -8.45 -38.73 -4.08
C VAL A 49 -8.50 -39.47 -2.75
N LEU A 50 -8.37 -40.80 -2.77
CA LEU A 50 -8.33 -41.61 -1.56
C LEU A 50 -7.11 -41.26 -0.68
N GLY A 51 -5.94 -41.10 -1.29
CA GLY A 51 -4.71 -40.65 -0.60
C GLY A 51 -4.85 -39.26 0.02
N PHE A 52 -5.54 -38.34 -0.66
CA PHE A 52 -5.82 -37.01 -0.14
C PHE A 52 -6.78 -37.04 1.06
N ILE A 53 -7.85 -37.86 0.99
CA ILE A 53 -8.79 -38.05 2.10
C ILE A 53 -8.08 -38.69 3.30
N ALA A 54 -7.25 -39.72 3.08
CA ALA A 54 -6.46 -40.34 4.14
C ALA A 54 -5.51 -39.32 4.81
N MET A 55 -4.90 -38.42 4.02
CA MET A 55 -4.05 -37.36 4.55
C MET A 55 -4.83 -36.28 5.32
N LEU A 56 -6.05 -35.94 4.89
CA LEU A 56 -6.95 -35.07 5.65
C LEU A 56 -7.29 -35.68 7.02
N MET A 57 -7.57 -36.99 7.05
CA MET A 57 -7.82 -37.71 8.31
C MET A 57 -6.56 -37.87 9.17
N GLY A 58 -5.36 -37.81 8.59
CA GLY A 58 -4.08 -37.81 9.30
C GLY A 58 -3.68 -36.47 9.93
N TYR A 59 -4.31 -35.36 9.51
CA TYR A 59 -4.00 -34.01 10.02
C TYR A 59 -4.16 -33.85 11.54
N PRO A 60 -5.22 -34.38 12.20
CA PRO A 60 -5.34 -34.34 13.66
C PRO A 60 -4.19 -35.03 14.37
N LEU A 61 -3.70 -36.16 13.83
CA LEU A 61 -2.59 -36.91 14.41
C LEU A 61 -1.26 -36.15 14.22
N TYR A 62 -1.03 -35.57 13.04
CA TYR A 62 0.11 -34.71 12.78
C TYR A 62 0.13 -33.48 13.70
N PHE A 63 -1.02 -32.84 13.91
CA PHE A 63 -1.19 -31.74 14.85
C PHE A 63 -0.81 -32.15 16.28
N LEU A 64 -1.30 -33.30 16.75
CA LEU A 64 -0.97 -33.82 18.07
C LEU A 64 0.54 -34.10 18.23
N ILE A 65 1.16 -34.77 17.25
CA ILE A 65 2.58 -35.10 17.28
C ILE A 65 3.44 -33.82 17.28
N ARG A 66 3.12 -32.84 16.44
CA ARG A 66 3.90 -31.60 16.36
C ARG A 66 3.75 -30.76 17.63
N THR A 67 2.54 -30.71 18.20
CA THR A 67 2.31 -30.04 19.49
C THR A 67 3.06 -30.74 20.62
N ALA A 68 3.14 -32.08 20.61
CA ALA A 68 3.91 -32.86 21.57
C ALA A 68 5.43 -32.64 21.41
N ILE A 69 5.94 -32.55 20.19
CA ILE A 69 7.35 -32.24 19.91
C ILE A 69 7.69 -30.83 20.40
N ASP A 70 6.85 -29.84 20.11
CA ASP A 70 7.08 -28.44 20.52
C ASP A 70 7.04 -28.29 22.06
N THR A 71 6.16 -29.04 22.73
CA THR A 71 6.11 -29.06 24.20
C THR A 71 7.31 -29.76 24.81
N VAL A 72 7.78 -30.88 24.25
CA VAL A 72 8.99 -31.58 24.72
C VAL A 72 10.25 -30.76 24.43
N ALA A 73 10.33 -30.08 23.27
CA ALA A 73 11.44 -29.21 22.91
C ALA A 73 11.57 -28.00 23.86
N ALA A 74 10.44 -27.48 24.38
CA ALA A 74 10.45 -26.41 25.37
C ALA A 74 10.99 -26.84 26.75
N TRP A 75 11.05 -28.15 27.03
CA TRP A 75 11.51 -28.71 28.31
C TRP A 75 12.99 -29.14 28.31
N LEU A 76 13.65 -29.13 27.15
CA LEU A 76 15.07 -29.48 27.02
C LEU A 76 15.97 -28.24 27.27
N PRO A 77 16.93 -28.30 28.22
CA PRO A 77 17.82 -27.18 28.48
C PRO A 77 18.87 -27.00 27.36
N GLY A 78 18.62 -26.01 26.51
CA GLY A 78 19.64 -25.13 25.90
C GLY A 78 20.47 -25.63 24.71
N LYS A 79 20.23 -25.01 23.55
CA LYS A 79 21.29 -24.31 22.79
C LYS A 79 20.78 -22.92 22.42
N PRO A 80 21.60 -21.86 22.46
CA PRO A 80 21.20 -20.54 21.98
C PRO A 80 21.03 -20.64 20.47
N GLU A 81 19.77 -20.69 20.02
CA GLU A 81 19.44 -20.60 18.61
C GLU A 81 19.86 -19.22 18.13
N LYS A 82 20.87 -19.17 17.26
CA LYS A 82 21.21 -17.99 16.46
C LYS A 82 19.89 -17.44 15.92
N ALA A 83 19.59 -16.19 16.27
CA ALA A 83 18.45 -15.45 15.77
C ALA A 83 18.30 -15.67 14.27
N ARG A 84 17.34 -16.53 13.91
CA ARG A 84 16.98 -16.84 12.54
C ARG A 84 16.38 -15.55 11.99
N ALA A 85 17.15 -14.88 11.13
CA ALA A 85 16.67 -13.76 10.35
C ALA A 85 15.31 -14.12 9.72
N PRO A 86 14.31 -13.23 9.73
CA PRO A 86 13.04 -13.49 9.08
C PRO A 86 13.31 -13.86 7.62
N ALA A 87 12.79 -15.01 7.22
CA ALA A 87 12.88 -15.53 5.87
C ALA A 87 12.44 -14.47 4.88
N ALA A 88 13.28 -14.27 3.87
CA ALA A 88 13.07 -13.35 2.76
C ALA A 88 11.71 -13.61 2.11
N VAL A 89 10.77 -12.69 2.34
CA VAL A 89 9.81 -12.32 1.31
C VAL A 89 10.65 -11.72 0.20
N SER A 90 10.69 -12.35 -0.98
CA SER A 90 11.28 -11.75 -2.18
C SER A 90 10.64 -10.38 -2.39
N PRO A 91 11.38 -9.27 -2.20
CA PRO A 91 10.95 -8.00 -2.73
C PRO A 91 11.19 -8.06 -4.23
N ILE A 92 10.18 -7.66 -4.97
CA ILE A 92 10.34 -7.20 -6.35
C ILE A 92 11.57 -6.28 -6.39
N ASP A 93 12.51 -6.61 -7.29
CA ASP A 93 13.81 -5.98 -7.42
C ASP A 93 13.70 -4.46 -7.41
N THR A 94 14.23 -3.90 -6.33
CA THR A 94 14.53 -2.49 -6.14
C THR A 94 15.83 -2.20 -6.88
N ALA A 95 15.77 -2.15 -8.22
CA ALA A 95 16.83 -1.57 -9.02
C ALA A 95 16.69 -0.04 -9.04
N ALA A 96 16.87 0.58 -7.86
CA ALA A 96 17.18 2.00 -7.76
C ALA A 96 18.54 2.11 -7.07
N THR A 97 19.54 2.44 -7.88
CA THR A 97 20.88 2.87 -7.50
C THR A 97 20.95 3.54 -6.12
N ARG A 98 21.44 2.79 -5.14
CA ARG A 98 21.83 3.27 -3.82
C ARG A 98 23.07 4.15 -3.96
N ARG A 99 22.91 5.40 -4.37
CA ARG A 99 23.93 6.43 -4.08
C ARG A 99 23.94 6.63 -2.56
N LYS A 100 25.07 6.26 -1.95
CA LYS A 100 25.41 6.56 -0.55
C LYS A 100 25.14 8.05 -0.29
N PRO A 101 24.24 8.44 0.62
CA PRO A 101 24.02 9.84 0.93
C PRO A 101 25.30 10.41 1.57
N PRO A 102 25.74 11.62 1.21
CA PRO A 102 26.81 12.28 1.94
C PRO A 102 26.39 12.44 3.41
N ALA A 103 27.32 12.12 4.29
CA ALA A 103 27.14 12.13 5.74
C ALA A 103 27.07 13.58 6.26
N SER A 104 25.95 14.27 6.06
CA SER A 104 25.63 15.56 6.69
C SER A 104 24.18 16.01 6.39
N ALA A 105 23.18 15.21 6.75
CA ALA A 105 21.77 15.61 6.60
C ALA A 105 21.02 15.50 7.94
N PRO A 106 20.82 16.60 8.68
CA PRO A 106 19.92 16.62 9.82
C PRO A 106 18.49 17.00 9.40
N ALA A 107 17.52 16.18 9.85
CA ALA A 107 16.06 16.34 9.82
C ALA A 107 15.36 16.48 8.45
N SER A 108 15.16 15.36 7.75
CA SER A 108 14.23 15.28 6.62
C SER A 108 12.77 15.35 7.12
N PRO A 109 11.85 16.11 6.50
CA PRO A 109 10.43 16.25 6.88
C PRO A 109 9.56 14.96 6.82
N GLY A 110 10.14 13.78 6.83
CA GLY A 110 9.45 12.50 6.65
C GLY A 110 9.25 12.13 5.18
N PHE A 111 8.65 10.95 4.94
CA PHE A 111 8.43 10.40 3.60
C PHE A 111 7.55 11.35 2.75
N GLY A 112 7.99 11.68 1.53
CA GLY A 112 7.24 12.46 0.54
C GLY A 112 7.34 13.99 0.62
N VAL A 113 8.00 14.57 1.64
CA VAL A 113 8.27 16.01 1.74
C VAL A 113 9.74 16.22 2.11
N ARG A 114 10.45 17.03 1.32
CA ARG A 114 11.87 17.34 1.46
C ARG A 114 12.06 18.85 1.44
N ILE A 115 12.96 19.36 2.27
CA ILE A 115 13.49 20.72 2.09
C ILE A 115 14.78 20.56 1.28
N ALA A 116 14.89 21.26 0.14
CA ALA A 116 16.08 21.17 -0.70
C ALA A 116 17.30 21.71 0.06
N ALA A 117 18.45 21.06 -0.12
CA ALA A 117 19.69 21.59 0.41
C ALA A 117 20.07 22.84 -0.39
N PRO A 118 20.49 23.94 0.27
CA PRO A 118 20.84 25.16 -0.43
C PRO A 118 22.11 24.96 -1.26
N SER A 119 22.11 25.44 -2.50
CA SER A 119 23.27 25.38 -3.40
C SER A 119 24.48 26.16 -2.86
N ALA A 120 24.21 27.24 -2.11
CA ALA A 120 25.19 28.00 -1.35
C ALA A 120 24.53 28.42 -0.02
N PRO A 121 24.99 27.91 1.14
CA PRO A 121 24.39 28.26 2.42
C PRO A 121 24.62 29.74 2.74
N VAL A 122 23.56 30.43 3.15
CA VAL A 122 23.68 31.84 3.58
C VAL A 122 24.43 31.89 4.91
N ARG A 123 25.58 32.57 4.91
CA ARG A 123 26.24 32.98 6.16
C ARG A 123 25.60 34.26 6.62
N VAL A 124 24.71 34.13 7.59
CA VAL A 124 24.00 35.27 8.20
C VAL A 124 24.63 35.56 9.56
N GLU A 125 24.99 36.82 9.80
CA GLU A 125 25.47 37.26 11.09
C GLU A 125 24.34 37.14 12.13
N PRO A 126 24.64 36.85 13.41
CA PRO A 126 23.62 36.64 14.45
C PRO A 126 22.58 37.77 14.57
N ASP A 127 22.99 38.99 14.21
CA ASP A 127 22.22 40.23 14.35
C ASP A 127 21.47 40.65 13.07
N THR A 128 21.59 39.90 11.98
CA THR A 128 20.85 40.22 10.75
C THR A 128 19.34 40.08 10.98
N ARG A 129 18.60 41.15 10.67
CA ARG A 129 17.14 41.14 10.72
C ARG A 129 16.59 40.31 9.56
N VAL A 130 15.89 39.23 9.90
CA VAL A 130 15.20 38.36 8.92
C VAL A 130 13.73 38.75 8.89
N THR A 131 13.24 39.16 7.73
CA THR A 131 11.83 39.46 7.50
C THR A 131 11.21 38.40 6.59
N VAL A 132 9.97 38.03 6.88
CA VAL A 132 9.18 37.12 6.05
C VAL A 132 8.28 37.96 5.17
N LEU A 133 8.19 37.64 3.88
CA LEU A 133 7.33 38.37 2.95
C LEU A 133 5.86 38.33 3.40
N PRO A 134 5.09 39.43 3.23
CA PRO A 134 3.69 39.49 3.66
C PRO A 134 2.84 38.35 3.08
N GLY A 135 3.01 38.06 1.78
CA GLY A 135 2.29 36.97 1.12
C GLY A 135 2.64 35.59 1.66
N VAL A 136 3.89 35.35 2.07
CA VAL A 136 4.33 34.09 2.69
C VAL A 136 3.68 33.92 4.07
N ARG A 137 3.63 34.99 4.87
CA ARG A 137 2.96 34.98 6.17
C ARG A 137 1.46 34.74 6.02
N TRP A 138 0.81 35.43 5.09
CA TRP A 138 -0.61 35.23 4.77
C TRP A 138 -0.88 33.79 4.31
N LEU A 139 -0.05 33.22 3.45
CA LEU A 139 -0.22 31.85 2.96
C LEU A 139 -0.09 30.84 4.10
N ALA A 140 0.83 31.05 5.05
CA ALA A 140 0.96 30.21 6.24
C ALA A 140 -0.31 30.23 7.11
N GLU A 141 -0.95 31.39 7.25
CA GLU A 141 -2.24 31.50 7.94
C GLU A 141 -3.35 30.74 7.21
N ARG A 142 -3.44 30.85 5.88
CA ARG A 142 -4.42 30.10 5.07
C ARG A 142 -4.19 28.59 5.15
N MET A 143 -2.94 28.14 5.07
CA MET A 143 -2.58 26.72 5.21
C MET A 143 -2.93 26.14 6.57
N ARG A 144 -2.90 26.93 7.65
CA ARG A 144 -3.33 26.48 8.97
C ARG A 144 -4.82 26.14 8.98
N VAL A 145 -5.64 27.01 8.40
CA VAL A 145 -7.08 26.77 8.24
C VAL A 145 -7.34 25.52 7.39
N TRP A 146 -6.63 25.34 6.28
CA TRP A 146 -6.80 24.16 5.42
C TRP A 146 -6.34 22.86 6.10
N ARG A 147 -5.26 22.90 6.87
CA ARG A 147 -4.79 21.77 7.69
C ARG A 147 -5.87 21.32 8.68
N GLU A 148 -6.48 22.26 9.39
CA GLU A 148 -7.57 21.98 10.34
C GLU A 148 -8.82 21.43 9.64
N ARG A 149 -9.13 21.93 8.44
CA ARG A 149 -10.21 21.38 7.59
C ARG A 149 -9.94 19.94 7.16
N ILE A 150 -8.69 19.59 6.82
CA ILE A 150 -8.32 18.21 6.49
C ILE A 150 -8.51 17.30 7.71
N ALA A 151 -8.08 17.76 8.90
CA ALA A 151 -8.21 17.00 10.14
C ALA A 151 -9.66 16.80 10.61
N SER A 152 -10.55 17.76 10.32
CA SER A 152 -11.99 17.69 10.65
C SER A 152 -12.75 16.85 9.62
N ARG A 153 -12.53 15.52 9.67
CA ARG A 153 -13.32 14.58 8.87
C ARG A 153 -14.73 14.42 9.43
N LYS A 154 -15.72 14.45 8.55
CA LYS A 154 -17.05 13.91 8.85
C LYS A 154 -17.02 12.39 8.70
N PRO A 155 -17.69 11.63 9.59
CA PRO A 155 -17.82 10.20 9.42
C PRO A 155 -18.50 9.90 8.09
N VAL A 156 -17.96 8.92 7.38
CA VAL A 156 -18.50 8.46 6.11
C VAL A 156 -19.81 7.73 6.40
N GLY A 157 -20.82 7.93 5.54
CA GLY A 157 -22.12 7.26 5.64
C GLY A 157 -22.02 5.74 5.43
N SER A 158 -23.16 5.09 5.23
CA SER A 158 -23.21 3.64 4.97
C SER A 158 -22.32 3.24 3.77
N PRO A 159 -21.40 2.27 3.94
CA PRO A 159 -20.45 1.93 2.91
C PRO A 159 -21.15 1.32 1.69
N THR A 160 -20.73 1.75 0.50
CA THR A 160 -21.18 1.24 -0.79
C THR A 160 -20.20 0.18 -1.29
N ALA A 161 -20.67 -0.93 -1.86
CA ALA A 161 -19.76 -1.94 -2.37
C ALA A 161 -19.05 -1.46 -3.65
N TRP A 162 -17.77 -1.80 -3.80
CA TRP A 162 -17.10 -1.80 -5.11
C TRP A 162 -17.73 -2.87 -6.01
N GLY A 163 -18.02 -2.53 -7.26
CA GLY A 163 -18.54 -3.47 -8.26
C GLY A 163 -17.48 -4.48 -8.70
N CYS A 164 -16.24 -4.02 -8.87
CA CYS A 164 -15.08 -4.88 -9.12
C CYS A 164 -13.76 -4.17 -8.76
N VAL A 165 -12.64 -4.90 -8.86
CA VAL A 165 -11.31 -4.35 -8.56
C VAL A 165 -10.83 -3.40 -9.66
N GLU A 166 -11.24 -3.63 -10.90
CA GLU A 166 -10.96 -2.76 -12.04
C GLU A 166 -11.64 -1.39 -11.89
N GLU A 167 -12.86 -1.35 -11.34
CA GLU A 167 -13.56 -0.10 -11.03
C GLU A 167 -12.76 0.73 -10.02
N ALA A 168 -12.23 0.08 -8.97
CA ALA A 168 -11.39 0.75 -7.98
C ALA A 168 -10.08 1.27 -8.58
N ALA A 169 -9.42 0.46 -9.43
CA ALA A 169 -8.21 0.88 -10.13
C ALA A 169 -8.48 2.08 -11.06
N ALA A 170 -9.59 2.05 -11.81
CA ALA A 170 -10.00 3.16 -12.68
C ALA A 170 -10.34 4.42 -11.87
N ALA A 171 -11.00 4.29 -10.71
CA ALA A 171 -11.31 5.42 -9.84
C ALA A 171 -10.04 6.07 -9.25
N LEU A 172 -9.02 5.27 -8.91
CA LEU A 172 -7.73 5.78 -8.46
C LEU A 172 -6.95 6.47 -9.61
N GLU A 173 -6.91 5.87 -10.79
CA GLU A 173 -6.15 6.38 -11.93
C GLU A 173 -6.80 7.61 -12.60
N HIS A 174 -8.12 7.60 -12.78
CA HIS A 174 -8.83 8.64 -13.52
C HIS A 174 -9.57 9.64 -12.61
N GLY A 175 -9.80 9.31 -11.35
CA GLY A 175 -10.41 10.21 -10.37
C GLY A 175 -9.37 10.85 -9.45
N LEU A 176 -8.74 10.01 -8.62
CA LEU A 176 -7.86 10.47 -7.55
C LEU A 176 -6.58 11.14 -8.07
N ARG A 177 -5.88 10.50 -9.03
CA ARG A 177 -4.60 11.00 -9.54
C ARG A 177 -4.72 12.40 -10.19
N PRO A 178 -5.68 12.66 -11.10
CA PRO A 178 -5.86 14.01 -11.67
C PRO A 178 -6.22 15.06 -10.62
N ALA A 179 -7.01 14.70 -9.60
CA ALA A 179 -7.37 15.62 -8.51
C ALA A 179 -6.13 16.05 -7.69
N ILE A 180 -5.21 15.12 -7.42
CA ILE A 180 -3.95 15.41 -6.72
C ILE A 180 -3.00 16.24 -7.59
N GLN A 181 -2.91 15.93 -8.88
CA GLN A 181 -2.10 16.72 -9.82
C GLN A 181 -2.60 18.17 -9.89
N ARG A 182 -3.92 18.37 -9.94
CA ARG A 182 -4.54 19.70 -9.88
C ARG A 182 -4.25 20.41 -8.56
N LEU A 183 -4.34 19.71 -7.43
CA LEU A 183 -3.97 20.25 -6.13
C LEU A 183 -2.51 20.74 -6.12
N ALA A 184 -1.59 19.94 -6.64
CA ALA A 184 -0.17 20.28 -6.70
C ALA A 184 0.08 21.50 -7.62
N SER A 185 -0.58 21.58 -8.77
CA SER A 185 -0.45 22.72 -9.69
C SER A 185 -0.98 24.01 -9.09
N GLU A 186 -2.17 23.97 -8.47
CA GLU A 186 -2.77 25.15 -7.85
C GLU A 186 -1.98 25.61 -6.62
N LEU A 187 -1.43 24.68 -5.83
CA LEU A 187 -0.56 25.01 -4.71
C LEU A 187 0.74 25.70 -5.18
N THR A 188 1.32 25.21 -6.28
CA THR A 188 2.53 25.80 -6.87
C THR A 188 2.23 27.21 -7.38
N ALA A 189 1.12 27.40 -8.09
CA ALA A 189 0.68 28.70 -8.60
C ALA A 189 0.41 29.69 -7.45
N LEU A 190 -0.28 29.24 -6.40
CA LEU A 190 -0.55 30.05 -5.21
C LEU A 190 0.74 30.41 -4.47
N SER A 191 1.66 29.48 -4.28
CA SER A 191 2.95 29.75 -3.63
C SER A 191 3.76 30.77 -4.43
N SER A 192 3.80 30.65 -5.75
CA SER A 192 4.46 31.62 -6.63
C SER A 192 3.82 33.00 -6.52
N ALA A 193 2.48 33.08 -6.54
CA ALA A 193 1.78 34.34 -6.39
C ALA A 193 2.05 34.98 -5.02
N ALA A 194 2.00 34.21 -3.94
CA ALA A 194 2.29 34.67 -2.58
C ALA A 194 3.72 35.18 -2.40
N MET A 195 4.71 34.58 -3.07
CA MET A 195 6.09 35.06 -3.06
C MET A 195 6.29 36.38 -3.83
N SER A 196 5.41 36.70 -4.79
CA SER A 196 5.49 37.94 -5.56
C SER A 196 4.86 39.16 -4.88
N VAL A 197 4.09 38.97 -3.81
CA VAL A 197 3.37 40.05 -3.10
C VAL A 197 4.35 40.95 -2.35
N LYS A 198 4.33 42.24 -2.66
CA LYS A 198 5.07 43.26 -1.92
C LYS A 198 4.22 43.87 -0.80
N GLU A 199 4.88 44.63 0.07
CA GLU A 199 4.19 45.36 1.14
C GLU A 199 3.17 46.36 0.56
N GLY A 200 1.93 46.32 1.06
CA GLY A 200 0.83 47.16 0.60
C GLY A 200 0.08 46.66 -0.65
N GLU A 201 0.50 45.55 -1.28
CA GLU A 201 -0.20 44.95 -2.41
C GLU A 201 -1.34 44.01 -1.95
N ALA A 202 -2.31 43.79 -2.84
CA ALA A 202 -3.41 42.88 -2.58
C ALA A 202 -2.91 41.42 -2.52
N MET A 203 -3.47 40.64 -1.59
CA MET A 203 -3.19 39.22 -1.46
C MET A 203 -3.77 38.42 -2.65
N PRO A 204 -3.19 37.27 -3.02
CA PRO A 204 -3.61 36.50 -4.20
C PRO A 204 -4.86 35.67 -3.91
N GLU A 205 -5.96 36.34 -3.55
CA GLU A 205 -7.23 35.72 -3.16
C GLU A 205 -7.84 34.85 -4.28
N ILE A 206 -7.66 35.24 -5.55
CA ILE A 206 -8.12 34.44 -6.69
C ILE A 206 -7.38 33.10 -6.76
N ALA A 207 -6.06 33.10 -6.55
CA ALA A 207 -5.27 31.86 -6.54
C ALA A 207 -5.64 30.99 -5.31
N ALA A 208 -5.90 31.61 -4.16
CA ALA A 208 -6.39 30.87 -2.99
C ALA A 208 -7.76 30.23 -3.23
N ALA A 209 -8.69 30.93 -3.88
CA ALA A 209 -10.01 30.38 -4.21
C ALA A 209 -9.89 29.18 -5.17
N ARG A 210 -8.98 29.23 -6.15
CA ARG A 210 -8.71 28.09 -7.05
C ARG A 210 -8.15 26.89 -6.29
N PHE A 211 -7.20 27.13 -5.38
CA PHE A 211 -6.66 26.07 -4.52
C PHE A 211 -7.74 25.48 -3.61
N GLU A 212 -8.59 26.30 -2.99
CA GLU A 212 -9.70 25.84 -2.15
C GLU A 212 -10.68 24.96 -2.94
N ALA A 213 -11.02 25.35 -4.17
CA ALA A 213 -11.87 24.54 -5.04
C ALA A 213 -11.21 23.19 -5.39
N ALA A 214 -9.89 23.17 -5.66
CA ALA A 214 -9.16 21.93 -5.90
C ALA A 214 -9.10 21.03 -4.65
N LEU A 215 -8.94 21.63 -3.46
CA LEU A 215 -8.94 20.93 -2.18
C LEU A 215 -10.30 20.31 -1.88
N GLU A 216 -11.39 21.04 -2.05
CA GLU A 216 -12.73 20.49 -1.83
C GLU A 216 -13.08 19.40 -2.84
N HIS A 217 -12.65 19.54 -4.10
CA HIS A 217 -12.82 18.49 -5.09
C HIS A 217 -12.07 17.21 -4.71
N TRP A 218 -10.79 17.31 -4.30
CA TRP A 218 -10.04 16.16 -3.81
C TRP A 218 -10.67 15.53 -2.56
N ARG A 219 -11.14 16.34 -1.60
CA ARG A 219 -11.83 15.85 -0.40
C ARG A 219 -13.12 15.10 -0.74
N ALA A 220 -13.88 15.56 -1.73
CA ALA A 220 -15.07 14.86 -2.19
C ALA A 220 -14.72 13.48 -2.78
N ILE A 221 -13.63 13.39 -3.56
CA ILE A 221 -13.13 12.12 -4.08
C ILE A 221 -12.60 11.22 -2.95
N ASP A 222 -11.79 11.73 -2.02
CA ASP A 222 -11.30 10.99 -0.84
C ASP A 222 -12.48 10.40 -0.04
N ALA A 223 -13.50 11.22 0.23
CA ALA A 223 -14.70 10.78 0.94
C ALA A 223 -15.46 9.70 0.17
N ALA A 224 -15.66 9.88 -1.15
CA ALA A 224 -16.35 8.91 -2.00
C ALA A 224 -15.61 7.56 -2.08
N LEU A 225 -14.28 7.58 -2.16
CA LEU A 225 -13.46 6.37 -2.20
C LEU A 225 -13.42 5.66 -0.84
N ARG A 226 -13.34 6.39 0.27
CA ARG A 226 -13.41 5.82 1.63
C ARG A 226 -14.79 5.28 1.99
N ALA A 227 -15.83 5.77 1.32
CA ALA A 227 -17.18 5.24 1.44
C ALA A 227 -17.35 3.88 0.77
N ARG A 228 -16.32 3.35 0.10
CA ARG A 228 -16.43 2.11 -0.63
C ARG A 228 -15.66 0.97 0.01
N THR A 229 -16.23 -0.24 -0.05
CA THR A 229 -15.64 -1.47 0.50
C THR A 229 -15.75 -2.63 -0.48
N PHE A 230 -14.78 -3.54 -0.48
CA PHE A 230 -14.82 -4.76 -1.26
C PHE A 230 -15.57 -5.87 -0.50
N ALA A 231 -16.59 -6.47 -1.14
CA ALA A 231 -17.39 -7.54 -0.53
C ALA A 231 -16.56 -8.73 0.00
N HIS A 232 -15.42 -9.03 -0.63
CA HIS A 232 -14.61 -10.21 -0.33
C HIS A 232 -13.09 -9.93 -0.25
N SER A 233 -12.67 -8.68 -0.06
CA SER A 233 -11.23 -8.33 -0.06
C SER A 233 -10.86 -7.25 0.97
N MET A 234 -10.56 -7.69 2.19
CA MET A 234 -9.97 -6.84 3.23
C MET A 234 -8.63 -6.21 2.82
N LEU A 235 -7.88 -6.89 1.95
CA LEU A 235 -6.61 -6.36 1.44
C LEU A 235 -6.85 -5.18 0.49
N GLY A 236 -7.85 -5.27 -0.39
CA GLY A 236 -8.21 -4.16 -1.28
C GLY A 236 -8.62 -2.92 -0.50
N ASP A 237 -9.43 -3.08 0.55
CA ASP A 237 -9.88 -1.98 1.40
C ASP A 237 -8.69 -1.29 2.10
N ARG A 238 -7.75 -2.09 2.61
CA ARG A 238 -6.51 -1.57 3.21
C ARG A 238 -5.66 -0.81 2.20
N LEU A 239 -5.44 -1.37 1.01
CA LEU A 239 -4.62 -0.71 -0.01
C LEU A 239 -5.21 0.65 -0.42
N VAL A 240 -6.52 0.73 -0.69
CA VAL A 240 -7.18 2.02 -1.01
C VAL A 240 -7.02 2.99 0.17
N THR A 241 -7.27 2.53 1.40
CA THR A 241 -7.16 3.35 2.60
C THR A 241 -5.73 3.87 2.81
N ASP A 242 -4.72 3.03 2.59
CA ASP A 242 -3.30 3.37 2.77
C ASP A 242 -2.87 4.42 1.73
N ILE A 243 -3.30 4.28 0.48
CA ILE A 243 -3.04 5.27 -0.59
C ILE A 243 -3.60 6.63 -0.19
N LEU A 244 -4.89 6.67 0.16
CA LEU A 244 -5.58 7.91 0.53
C LEU A 244 -4.97 8.55 1.78
N THR A 245 -4.59 7.74 2.76
CA THR A 245 -3.94 8.21 3.99
C THR A 245 -2.54 8.73 3.73
N ALA A 246 -1.78 8.10 2.84
CA ALA A 246 -0.46 8.59 2.44
C ALA A 246 -0.54 9.97 1.77
N ILE A 247 -1.51 10.18 0.88
CA ILE A 247 -1.72 11.46 0.20
C ILE A 247 -2.07 12.57 1.20
N GLU A 248 -3.03 12.29 2.09
CA GLU A 248 -3.41 13.22 3.16
C GLU A 248 -2.22 13.60 4.04
N GLN A 249 -1.44 12.61 4.47
CA GLN A 249 -0.25 12.84 5.29
C GLN A 249 0.80 13.70 4.57
N ARG A 250 1.01 13.50 3.26
CA ARG A 250 1.92 14.34 2.47
C ARG A 250 1.43 15.78 2.43
N LEU A 251 0.13 16.01 2.19
CA LEU A 251 -0.46 17.34 2.15
C LEU A 251 -0.35 18.06 3.51
N VAL A 252 -0.69 17.38 4.60
CA VAL A 252 -0.56 17.92 5.97
C VAL A 252 0.90 18.24 6.30
N ARG A 253 1.85 17.37 5.95
CA ARG A 253 3.29 17.62 6.17
C ARG A 253 3.80 18.80 5.37
N THR A 254 3.30 19.01 4.16
CA THR A 254 3.62 20.19 3.34
C THR A 254 3.18 21.46 4.05
N PHE A 255 1.93 21.51 4.54
CA PHE A 255 1.43 22.65 5.30
C PHE A 255 2.19 22.87 6.59
N ASP A 256 2.45 21.83 7.37
CA ASP A 256 3.22 21.92 8.62
C ASP A 256 4.64 22.43 8.39
N THR A 257 5.28 21.97 7.30
CA THR A 257 6.62 22.42 6.94
C THR A 257 6.62 23.90 6.55
N TYR A 258 5.66 24.33 5.74
CA TYR A 258 5.51 25.72 5.34
C TYR A 258 5.24 26.64 6.53
N ILE A 259 4.25 26.30 7.37
CA ILE A 259 3.88 27.07 8.58
C ILE A 259 5.08 27.19 9.53
N ARG A 260 5.81 26.10 9.74
CA ARG A 260 7.01 26.09 10.60
C ARG A 260 8.10 27.02 10.07
N LEU A 261 8.35 27.02 8.76
CA LEU A 261 9.38 27.88 8.16
C LEU A 261 8.96 29.36 8.21
N ALA A 262 7.69 29.66 7.93
CA ALA A 262 7.16 31.03 8.00
C ALA A 262 7.18 31.60 9.43
N ASN A 263 6.91 30.77 10.45
CA ASN A 263 6.92 31.19 11.85
C ASN A 263 8.32 31.12 12.49
N GLY A 264 9.28 30.46 11.85
CA GLY A 264 10.65 30.26 12.34
C GLY A 264 11.70 30.80 11.36
N PRO A 265 11.71 32.11 11.01
CA PRO A 265 12.56 32.64 9.94
C PRO A 265 14.06 32.39 10.16
N ARG A 266 14.54 32.47 11.41
CA ARG A 266 15.94 32.13 11.74
C ARG A 266 16.29 30.66 11.51
N GLN A 267 15.32 29.76 11.68
CA GLN A 267 15.52 28.34 11.39
C GLN A 267 15.49 28.08 9.88
N ALA A 268 14.66 28.83 9.14
CA ALA A 268 14.55 28.76 7.70
C ALA A 268 15.86 29.16 6.99
N LEU A 269 16.64 30.08 7.55
CA LEU A 269 17.95 30.48 7.01
C LEU A 269 18.92 29.32 6.78
N ARG A 270 18.83 28.24 7.58
CA ARG A 270 19.66 27.04 7.41
C ARG A 270 19.42 26.34 6.08
N TRP A 271 18.28 26.60 5.46
CA TRP A 271 17.78 25.98 4.24
C TRP A 271 17.64 27.00 3.10
N ALA A 272 17.93 28.27 3.37
CA ALA A 272 17.80 29.33 2.40
C ALA A 272 19.00 29.32 1.44
N ASP A 273 18.73 29.60 0.16
CA ASP A 273 19.76 29.90 -0.82
C ASP A 273 20.29 31.34 -0.68
N GLY A 274 21.27 31.72 -1.50
CA GLY A 274 21.85 33.06 -1.50
C GLY A 274 20.85 34.20 -1.75
N GLY A 275 19.65 33.91 -2.27
CA GLY A 275 18.55 34.86 -2.46
C GLY A 275 17.55 34.90 -1.31
N GLY A 276 17.76 34.12 -0.25
CA GLY A 276 16.85 34.01 0.89
C GLY A 276 15.64 33.10 0.62
N GLN A 277 15.66 32.30 -0.46
CA GLN A 277 14.57 31.41 -0.82
C GLN A 277 14.77 30.00 -0.25
N VAL A 278 13.69 29.37 0.19
CA VAL A 278 13.69 27.98 0.67
C VAL A 278 12.81 27.16 -0.26
N ALA A 279 13.39 26.17 -0.92
CA ALA A 279 12.64 25.24 -1.76
C ALA A 279 12.13 24.05 -0.93
N ILE A 280 10.81 23.86 -0.94
CA ILE A 280 10.15 22.67 -0.39
C ILE A 280 9.77 21.79 -1.58
N GLU A 281 10.36 20.60 -1.63
CA GLU A 281 10.02 19.59 -2.62
C GLU A 281 8.98 18.63 -2.05
N VAL A 282 7.91 18.44 -2.79
CA VAL A 282 6.80 17.57 -2.38
C VAL A 282 6.53 16.54 -3.45
N ASP A 283 6.53 15.28 -3.05
CA ASP A 283 6.14 14.16 -3.91
C ASP A 283 4.62 13.96 -3.83
N PHE A 284 3.91 14.76 -4.62
CA PHE A 284 2.47 14.57 -4.83
C PHE A 284 2.15 13.47 -5.86
N ASP A 285 3.14 12.88 -6.53
CA ASP A 285 2.84 11.88 -7.54
C ASP A 285 2.47 10.55 -6.86
N CYS A 286 1.17 10.26 -6.84
CA CYS A 286 0.66 8.97 -6.39
C CYS A 286 0.76 7.90 -7.49
N ALA A 287 1.42 8.17 -8.64
CA ALA A 287 1.53 7.23 -9.74
C ALA A 287 2.08 5.87 -9.31
N ARG A 288 3.07 5.85 -8.41
CA ARG A 288 3.64 4.59 -7.94
C ARG A 288 2.63 3.80 -7.12
N GLU A 289 1.94 4.47 -6.20
CA GLU A 289 0.91 3.86 -5.35
C GLU A 289 -0.27 3.34 -6.17
N VAL A 290 -0.73 4.13 -7.14
CA VAL A 290 -1.82 3.75 -8.05
C VAL A 290 -1.40 2.62 -9.00
N ALA A 291 -0.18 2.66 -9.55
CA ALA A 291 0.35 1.59 -10.38
C ALA A 291 0.51 0.28 -9.60
N ALA A 292 0.97 0.34 -8.36
CA ALA A 292 1.06 -0.83 -7.48
C ALA A 292 -0.33 -1.43 -7.20
N PHE A 293 -1.34 -0.58 -7.00
CA PHE A 293 -2.72 -1.03 -6.87
C PHE A 293 -3.24 -1.68 -8.16
N ALA A 294 -2.99 -1.06 -9.32
CA ALA A 294 -3.41 -1.59 -10.61
C ALA A 294 -2.76 -2.95 -10.92
N GLN A 295 -1.49 -3.14 -10.59
CA GLN A 295 -0.80 -4.44 -10.72
C GLN A 295 -1.40 -5.50 -9.80
N TRP A 296 -1.71 -5.14 -8.56
CA TRP A 296 -2.41 -6.04 -7.63
C TRP A 296 -3.80 -6.40 -8.17
N ALA A 297 -4.55 -5.43 -8.68
CA ALA A 297 -5.87 -5.62 -9.27
C ALA A 297 -5.82 -6.59 -10.46
N GLU A 298 -4.87 -6.41 -11.37
CA GLU A 298 -4.68 -7.29 -12.51
C GLU A 298 -4.34 -8.73 -12.09
N THR A 299 -3.52 -8.88 -11.05
CA THR A 299 -3.17 -10.20 -10.50
C THR A 299 -4.39 -10.90 -9.90
N GLN A 300 -5.27 -10.17 -9.20
CA GLN A 300 -6.51 -10.70 -8.66
C GLN A 300 -7.49 -11.10 -9.77
N ALA A 301 -7.68 -10.25 -10.77
CA ALA A 301 -8.55 -10.52 -11.91
C ALA A 301 -8.12 -11.77 -12.70
N ARG A 302 -6.80 -11.92 -12.92
CA ARG A 302 -6.23 -13.14 -13.56
C ARG A 302 -6.46 -14.39 -12.72
N THR A 303 -6.36 -14.28 -11.39
CA THR A 303 -6.57 -15.41 -10.48
C THR A 303 -8.05 -15.84 -10.48
N GLN A 304 -8.97 -14.88 -10.44
CA GLN A 304 -10.41 -15.16 -10.55
C GLN A 304 -10.79 -15.77 -11.90
N ARG A 305 -10.25 -15.25 -13.02
CA ARG A 305 -10.46 -15.85 -14.36
C ARG A 305 -9.93 -17.26 -14.47
N LYS A 306 -8.77 -17.55 -13.87
CA LYS A 306 -8.25 -18.92 -13.81
C LYS A 306 -9.18 -19.82 -13.01
N SER A 307 -9.65 -19.40 -11.83
CA SER A 307 -10.58 -20.21 -11.04
C SER A 307 -11.93 -20.42 -11.74
N SER A 308 -12.47 -19.42 -12.42
CA SER A 308 -13.72 -19.56 -13.16
C SER A 308 -13.55 -20.40 -14.42
N PHE A 309 -12.40 -20.34 -15.09
CA PHE A 309 -12.05 -21.23 -16.20
C PHE A 309 -11.89 -22.68 -15.74
N TRP A 310 -11.17 -22.94 -14.64
CA TRP A 310 -11.05 -24.29 -14.09
C TRP A 310 -12.39 -24.84 -13.57
N TRP A 311 -13.26 -23.98 -13.04
CA TRP A 311 -14.62 -24.35 -12.68
C TRP A 311 -15.47 -24.64 -13.92
N LEU A 312 -15.35 -23.85 -15.00
CA LEU A 312 -16.02 -24.10 -16.28
C LEU A 312 -15.51 -25.38 -16.96
N VAL A 313 -14.20 -25.62 -16.97
CA VAL A 313 -13.59 -26.85 -17.48
C VAL A 313 -14.02 -28.04 -16.62
N GLY A 314 -14.09 -27.87 -15.30
CA GLY A 314 -14.66 -28.88 -14.40
C GLY A 314 -16.14 -29.14 -14.66
N ALA A 315 -16.95 -28.10 -14.86
CA ALA A 315 -18.37 -28.21 -15.18
C ALA A 315 -18.61 -28.81 -16.57
N PHE A 316 -17.74 -28.53 -17.54
CA PHE A 316 -17.77 -29.11 -18.88
C PHE A 316 -17.31 -30.58 -18.86
N ALA A 317 -16.29 -30.91 -18.05
CA ALA A 317 -15.86 -32.29 -17.82
C ALA A 317 -16.90 -33.12 -17.04
N VAL A 318 -17.67 -32.49 -16.15
CA VAL A 318 -18.82 -33.11 -15.46
C VAL A 318 -20.06 -33.16 -16.36
N GLY A 319 -20.18 -32.27 -17.35
CA GLY A 319 -21.27 -32.24 -18.33
C GLY A 319 -21.10 -33.16 -19.54
N TYR A 320 -19.93 -33.78 -19.74
CA TYR A 320 -19.65 -34.69 -20.87
C TYR A 320 -19.56 -36.17 -20.47
N TRP A 321 -20.02 -36.54 -19.27
CA TRP A 321 -20.09 -37.94 -18.85
C TRP A 321 -21.50 -38.30 -18.39
N LEU A 322 -22.38 -38.52 -19.37
CA LEU A 322 -23.65 -39.25 -19.24
C LEU A 322 -24.12 -39.61 -20.67
N GLY A 323 -23.90 -40.86 -21.09
CA GLY A 323 -24.53 -41.45 -22.27
C GLY A 323 -23.58 -42.17 -23.23
N ASP A 324 -23.20 -43.40 -22.89
CA ASP A 324 -23.51 -44.59 -23.71
C ASP A 324 -23.18 -45.84 -22.87
N ASP A 325 -24.19 -46.30 -22.14
CA ASP A 325 -24.52 -47.70 -21.79
C ASP A 325 -25.88 -47.73 -21.06
#